data_AF-A0A1G1Y6X2-F1
#
_entry.id   AF-A0A1G1Y6X2-F1
#
_cell.length_a   1.000
_cell.length_b   1.000
_cell.length_c   1.000
_cell.angle_alpha   90.00
_cell.angle_beta   90.00
_cell.angle_gamma   90.00
#
_symmetry.space_group_name_H-M   'P 1'
#
loop_
_entity.id
_entity.type
_entity.pdbx_description
1 polymer ?
#
loop_
_entity_poly.entity_id
_entity_poly.type
_entity_poly.pdbx_seq_one_letter_code
_entity_poly.pdbx_strand_id
1 'polypeptide(L)' 'METIAKEYRCPDCDKLLFKGLLIDSEVEIKCRRCRTIKTLKGEPADKFICYKYPCPYRISVQVPAGK' A
#
# COMPACT_ATOMS: atom_id res chain seq x y z
N MET A 1 -20.36 2.22 6.12
CA MET A 1 -19.44 1.80 5.04
C MET A 1 -18.05 2.24 5.45
N GLU A 2 -17.22 1.30 5.90
CA GLU A 2 -15.85 1.58 6.32
C GLU A 2 -15.01 1.87 5.08
N THR A 3 -14.36 3.03 5.03
CA THR A 3 -13.57 3.46 3.87
C THR A 3 -12.33 2.58 3.72
N ILE A 4 -12.20 1.90 2.58
CA ILE A 4 -11.05 1.04 2.19
C ILE A 4 -9.74 1.86 2.00
N ALA A 5 -9.78 3.18 2.19
CA ALA A 5 -8.64 4.06 1.95
C ALA A 5 -7.72 4.15 3.19
N LYS A 6 -6.43 3.82 2.99
CA LYS A 6 -5.37 3.99 3.99
C LYS A 6 -4.86 5.42 3.99
N GLU A 7 -4.59 5.96 5.17
CA GLU A 7 -3.88 7.24 5.30
C GLU A 7 -2.37 7.00 5.18
N TYR A 8 -1.73 7.79 4.33
CA TYR A 8 -0.28 7.83 4.23
C TYR A 8 0.20 9.17 4.78
N ARG A 9 0.95 9.11 5.89
CA ARG A 9 1.45 10.28 6.61
C ARG A 9 2.96 10.34 6.53
N CYS A 10 3.50 11.56 6.57
CA CYS A 10 4.94 11.76 6.62
C CYS A 10 5.49 11.25 7.95
N PRO A 11 6.46 10.32 7.96
CA PRO A 11 6.95 9.72 9.20
C PRO A 11 7.61 10.75 10.14
N ASP A 12 8.22 11.80 9.60
CA ASP A 12 8.95 12.77 10.43
C ASP A 12 8.07 13.87 11.06
N CYS A 13 6.89 14.14 10.51
CA CYS A 13 6.08 15.31 10.95
C CYS A 13 4.58 15.05 11.02
N ASP A 14 4.18 13.80 10.83
CA ASP A 14 2.81 13.28 10.82
C ASP A 14 1.83 13.99 9.85
N LYS A 15 2.35 14.83 8.95
CA LYS A 15 1.53 15.50 7.95
C LYS A 15 0.92 14.46 7.02
N LEU A 16 -0.40 14.49 6.88
CA LEU A 16 -1.10 13.71 5.86
C LEU A 16 -0.56 14.06 4.47
N LEU A 17 -0.08 13.04 3.75
CA LEU A 17 0.40 13.17 2.38
C LEU A 17 -0.74 12.87 1.41
N PHE A 18 -1.46 11.78 1.64
CA PHE A 18 -2.53 11.29 0.77
C PHE A 18 -3.40 10.24 1.50
N LYS A 19 -4.63 10.04 1.03
CA LYS A 19 -5.51 8.94 1.43
C LYS A 19 -5.94 8.13 0.21
N GLY A 20 -5.75 6.82 0.26
CA GLY A 20 -6.24 5.92 -0.78
C GLY A 20 -5.64 4.53 -0.69
N LEU A 21 -5.74 3.77 -1.78
CA LEU A 21 -5.16 2.44 -1.91
C LEU A 21 -4.00 2.49 -2.89
N LEU A 22 -2.89 1.90 -2.50
CA LEU A 22 -1.76 1.65 -3.37
C LEU A 22 -1.68 0.13 -3.51
N ILE A 23 -1.81 -0.36 -4.74
CA ILE A 23 -1.77 -1.78 -5.08
C ILE A 23 -0.68 -1.97 -6.12
N ASP A 24 0.29 -2.87 -5.86
CA ASP A 24 1.44 -3.13 -6.74
C ASP A 24 2.09 -1.85 -7.30
N SER A 25 2.16 -0.81 -6.48
CA SER A 25 2.58 0.53 -6.90
C SER A 25 3.48 1.17 -5.86
N GLU A 26 4.31 2.10 -6.33
CA GLU A 26 5.18 2.94 -5.51
C GLU A 26 4.94 4.40 -5.87
N VAL A 27 4.91 5.26 -4.85
CA VAL A 27 4.63 6.69 -5.00
C VAL A 27 5.66 7.50 -4.23
N GLU A 28 6.35 8.39 -4.93
CA GLU A 28 7.23 9.38 -4.32
C GLU A 28 6.50 10.70 -4.12
N ILE A 29 6.42 11.16 -2.87
CA ILE A 29 5.78 12.42 -2.49
C ILE A 29 6.75 13.28 -1.69
N LYS A 30 6.95 14.52 -2.15
CA LYS A 30 7.65 15.55 -1.37
C LYS A 30 6.75 16.08 -0.26
N CYS A 31 7.14 15.86 0.99
CA CYS A 31 6.48 16.49 2.12
C CYS A 31 6.79 17.98 2.14
N ARG A 32 5.79 18.84 1.94
CA ARG A 32 6.01 20.30 1.96
C ARG A 32 6.45 20.86 3.32
N ARG A 33 6.20 20.14 4.42
CA ARG A 33 6.63 20.56 5.77
C ARG A 33 8.11 20.21 6.02
N CYS A 34 8.49 18.95 5.82
CA CYS A 34 9.89 18.52 6.01
C CYS A 34 10.82 18.88 4.85
N ARG A 35 10.26 19.19 3.67
CA ARG A 35 10.95 19.38 2.38
C ARG A 35 11.67 18.15 1.85
N THR A 36 11.52 17.00 2.50
CA THR A 36 12.07 15.69 2.08
C THR A 36 11.10 14.92 1.19
N ILE A 37 11.64 14.15 0.23
CA ILE A 37 10.89 13.18 -0.56
C ILE A 37 10.69 11.91 0.26
N LYS A 38 9.47 11.37 0.22
CA LYS A 38 9.10 10.12 0.87
C LYS A 38 8.58 9.15 -0.18
N THR A 39 9.03 7.92 -0.10
CA THR A 39 8.61 6.84 -0.98
C THR A 39 7.63 5.94 -0.24
N LEU A 40 6.44 5.77 -0.80
CA LEU A 40 5.34 5.00 -0.24
C LEU A 40 5.12 3.78 -1.12
N LYS A 41 5.13 2.59 -0.51
CA LYS A 41 4.88 1.33 -1.19
C LYS A 41 3.45 0.88 -0.95
N GLY A 42 2.83 0.43 -2.03
CA GLY A 42 1.54 -0.22 -2.01
C GLY A 42 1.60 -1.63 -1.45
N GLU A 43 0.42 -2.12 -1.13
CA GLU A 43 0.20 -3.50 -0.76
C GLU A 43 0.15 -4.35 -2.03
N PRO A 44 0.57 -5.63 -1.99
CA PRO A 44 0.55 -6.46 -3.18
C PRO A 44 -0.89 -6.80 -3.62
N ALA A 45 -1.15 -6.91 -4.93
CA ALA A 45 -2.50 -7.10 -5.47
C ALA A 45 -3.18 -8.40 -5.02
N ASP A 46 -2.39 -9.44 -4.75
CA ASP A 46 -2.85 -10.73 -4.24
C ASP A 46 -3.60 -10.65 -2.91
N LYS A 47 -3.40 -9.56 -2.12
CA LYS A 47 -4.20 -9.28 -0.91
C LYS A 47 -5.62 -8.83 -1.20
N PHE A 48 -5.88 -8.24 -2.38
CA PHE A 48 -7.18 -7.68 -2.76
C PHE A 48 -7.89 -8.48 -3.87
N ILE A 49 -7.22 -9.46 -4.46
CA ILE A 49 -7.88 -10.54 -5.19
C ILE A 49 -8.57 -11.42 -4.14
N CYS A 50 -9.89 -11.47 -4.17
CA CYS A 50 -10.66 -12.24 -3.19
C CYS A 50 -11.69 -13.10 -3.97
N TYR A 51 -12.68 -13.77 -3.40
CA TYR A 51 -13.79 -13.11 -2.73
C TYR A 51 -14.72 -14.13 -2.04
N LYS A 52 -14.20 -15.27 -1.54
CA LYS A 52 -14.99 -16.27 -0.79
C LYS A 52 -14.16 -16.96 0.30
N TYR A 53 -14.65 -16.98 1.54
CA TYR A 53 -14.09 -17.80 2.62
C TYR A 53 -15.07 -18.91 3.04
N PRO A 54 -14.60 -20.15 3.29
CA PRO A 54 -13.24 -20.62 3.02
C PRO A 54 -13.06 -20.99 1.54
N CYS A 55 -11.99 -20.49 0.90
CA CYS A 55 -11.60 -20.92 -0.45
C CYS A 55 -10.50 -22.00 -0.33
N PRO A 56 -10.82 -23.28 -0.53
CA PRO A 56 -9.86 -24.39 -0.41
C PRO A 56 -8.77 -24.38 -1.49
N TYR A 57 -8.90 -23.55 -2.54
CA TYR A 57 -7.97 -23.48 -3.67
C TYR A 57 -7.08 -22.23 -3.65
N ARG A 58 -6.96 -21.53 -2.51
CA ARG A 58 -6.01 -20.42 -2.38
C ARG A 58 -4.58 -20.96 -2.51
N ILE A 59 -3.97 -20.76 -3.67
CA ILE A 59 -2.55 -21.05 -3.89
C ILE A 59 -1.77 -19.80 -3.49
N SER A 60 -0.91 -19.89 -2.48
CA SER A 60 0.05 -18.83 -2.18
C SER A 60 1.10 -18.81 -3.28
N VAL A 61 1.18 -17.72 -4.05
CA VAL A 61 2.29 -17.53 -4.98
C VAL A 61 3.54 -17.24 -4.15
N GLN A 62 4.46 -18.20 -4.06
CA GLN A 62 5.80 -17.93 -3.54
C GLN A 62 6.50 -17.04 -4.57
N VAL A 63 6.55 -15.73 -4.32
CA VAL A 63 7.34 -14.81 -5.13
C VAL A 63 8.81 -15.21 -4.96
N PRO A 64 9.50 -15.68 -6.01
CA PRO A 64 10.93 -15.96 -5.90
C PRO A 64 11.66 -14.64 -5.69
N ALA A 65 12.58 -14.62 -4.73
CA ALA A 65 13.43 -13.46 -4.50
C ALA A 65 14.32 -13.21 -5.72
N GLY A 66 14.01 -12.14 -6.45
CA GLY A 66 14.94 -11.41 -7.31
C GLY A 66 15.29 -12.04 -8.67
N LYS A 67 15.04 -11.28 -9.72
CA LYS A 67 16.03 -10.95 -10.74
C LYS A 67 15.88 -9.49 -11.13
#